data_AF-A0A377ZNR4-F1
#
_entry.id   AF-A0A377ZNR4-F1
#
_cell.length_a   1.000
_cell.length_b   1.000
_cell.length_c   1.000
_cell.angle_alpha   90.00
_cell.angle_beta   90.00
_cell.angle_gamma   90.00
#
_symmetry.space_group_name_H-M   'P 1'
#
loop_
_entity.id
_entity.type
_entity.pdbx_description
1 polymer ?
#
loop_
_entity_poly.entity_id
_entity_poly.type
_entity_poly.pdbx_seq_one_letter_code
_entity_poly.pdbx_strand_id
1 'polypeptide(L)' 'MKNATFYLLDNDATVDGLSAVEQLVCDIAAERWRNGKRVLIACEDEQQAIRLDEALWSRPPESFVPIIWRAKAREAARR' A
#
# COMPACT_ATOMS: atom_id res chain seq x y z
N MET A 1 16.44 18.73 -0.32
CA MET A 1 17.21 17.72 0.44
C MET A 1 16.47 16.40 0.35
N LYS A 2 17.15 15.26 0.21
CA LYS A 2 16.50 13.93 0.15
C LYS A 2 16.41 13.38 1.57
N ASN A 3 15.23 12.85 1.95
CA ASN A 3 14.98 12.29 3.27
C ASN A 3 14.63 10.81 3.14
N ALA A 4 15.09 10.01 4.09
CA ALA A 4 14.68 8.62 4.28
C ALA A 4 14.28 8.43 5.74
N THR A 5 13.18 7.72 5.97
CA THR A 5 12.65 7.44 7.32
C THR A 5 12.47 5.94 7.43
N PHE A 6 13.09 5.34 8.45
CA PHE A 6 12.94 3.93 8.79
C PHE A 6 11.97 3.82 9.96
N TYR A 7 10.93 3.03 9.79
CA TYR A 7 9.95 2.75 10.84
C TYR A 7 10.38 1.48 11.57
N LEU A 8 10.36 1.51 12.91
CA LEU A 8 10.62 0.34 13.75
C LEU A 8 9.29 -0.28 14.13
N LEU A 9 9.15 -1.58 13.91
CA LEU A 9 7.98 -2.34 14.30
C LEU A 9 8.28 -3.08 15.61
N ASP A 10 7.30 -3.09 16.51
CA ASP A 10 7.38 -3.78 17.81
C ASP A 10 6.79 -5.20 17.76
N ASN A 11 6.27 -5.61 16.60
CA ASN A 11 5.66 -6.91 16.37
C ASN A 11 5.86 -7.37 14.92
N ASP A 12 5.67 -8.67 14.71
CA ASP A 12 5.68 -9.36 13.42
C ASP A 12 4.32 -10.03 13.13
N ALA A 13 3.25 -9.56 13.77
CA ALA A 13 1.93 -10.18 13.69
C ALA A 13 1.37 -10.09 12.27
N THR A 14 0.84 -11.21 11.80
CA THR A 14 0.12 -11.29 10.52
C THR A 14 -1.38 -11.19 10.78
N VAL A 15 -2.05 -10.24 10.13
CA VAL A 15 -3.50 -10.01 10.25
C VAL A 15 -4.09 -9.96 8.86
N ASP A 16 -5.17 -10.72 8.62
CA ASP A 16 -5.83 -10.81 7.32
C ASP A 16 -4.89 -11.15 6.15
N GLY A 17 -3.83 -11.94 6.42
CA GLY A 17 -2.81 -12.31 5.43
C GLY A 17 -1.79 -11.22 5.10
N LEU A 18 -1.79 -10.11 5.84
CA LEU A 18 -0.80 -9.04 5.73
C LEU A 18 0.20 -9.12 6.87
N SER A 19 1.49 -9.07 6.53
CA SER A 19 2.56 -8.86 7.50
C SER A 19 2.39 -7.52 8.24
N ALA A 20 3.02 -7.39 9.40
CA ALA A 20 3.00 -6.14 10.16
C ALA A 20 3.52 -4.94 9.33
N VAL A 21 4.49 -5.18 8.43
CA VAL A 21 5.00 -4.18 7.49
C VAL A 21 3.93 -3.77 6.47
N GLU A 22 3.26 -4.73 5.84
CA GLU A 22 2.21 -4.47 4.85
C GLU A 22 1.01 -3.73 5.47
N GLN A 23 0.66 -4.06 6.72
CA GLN A 23 -0.34 -3.31 7.49
C GLN A 23 0.06 -1.85 7.67
N LEU A 24 1.29 -1.58 8.12
CA LEU A 24 1.81 -0.22 8.28
C LEU A 24 1.92 0.55 6.95
N VAL A 25 2.26 -0.14 5.86
CA VAL A 25 2.30 0.44 4.51
C VAL A 25 0.93 1.02 4.12
N CYS A 26 -0.16 0.31 4.45
CA CYS A 26 -1.52 0.80 4.19
C CYS A 26 -1.80 2.12 4.92
N ASP A 27 -1.45 2.19 6.20
CA ASP A 27 -1.66 3.39 7.02
C ASP A 27 -0.84 4.58 6.52
N ILE A 28 0.44 4.37 6.22
CA ILE A 28 1.34 5.41 5.70
C ILE A 28 0.85 5.89 4.33
N ALA A 29 0.49 4.98 3.43
CA ALA A 29 0.01 5.35 2.10
C ALA A 29 -1.25 6.21 2.18
N ALA A 30 -2.20 5.83 3.04
CA ALA A 30 -3.43 6.58 3.26
C ALA A 30 -3.14 7.98 3.84
N GLU A 31 -2.30 8.07 4.88
CA GLU A 31 -1.90 9.34 5.51
C GLU A 31 -1.20 10.28 4.51
N ARG A 32 -0.22 9.77 3.77
CA ARG A 32 0.54 10.57 2.79
C ARG A 32 -0.33 11.03 1.64
N TRP A 33 -1.23 10.19 1.16
CA TRP A 33 -2.18 10.58 0.12
C TRP A 33 -3.14 11.68 0.60
N ARG A 34 -3.72 11.55 1.80
CA ARG A 34 -4.58 12.60 2.40
C ARG A 34 -3.83 13.92 2.59
N ASN A 35 -2.53 13.86 2.85
CA ASN A 35 -1.63 15.02 2.89
C ASN A 35 -1.23 15.55 1.49
N GLY A 36 -1.96 15.19 0.43
CA GLY A 36 -1.81 15.69 -0.92
C GLY A 36 -0.58 15.15 -1.67
N LYS A 37 0.00 14.04 -1.21
CA LYS A 37 1.17 13.44 -1.88
C LYS A 37 0.75 12.36 -2.87
N ARG A 38 1.52 12.26 -3.96
CA ARG A 38 1.49 11.08 -4.83
C ARG A 38 2.38 10.01 -4.22
N VAL A 39 1.82 8.83 -3.97
CA VAL A 39 2.50 7.72 -3.31
C VAL A 39 2.82 6.62 -4.34
N LEU A 40 4.01 6.04 -4.23
CA LEU A 40 4.40 4.82 -4.94
C LEU A 40 4.81 3.80 -3.88
N ILE A 41 4.18 2.62 -3.93
CA ILE A 41 4.56 1.46 -3.12
C ILE A 41 5.35 0.52 -4.03
N ALA A 42 6.63 0.33 -3.73
CA ALA A 42 7.48 -0.62 -4.44
C ALA A 42 7.39 -1.97 -3.72
N CYS A 43 6.80 -2.95 -4.40
CA CYS A 43 6.66 -4.31 -3.89
C CYS A 43 7.82 -5.19 -4.35
N GLU A 44 8.19 -6.18 -3.55
CA GLU A 44 9.23 -7.16 -3.85
C GLU A 44 8.82 -8.11 -4.98
N ASP A 45 7.56 -8.55 -4.97
CA ASP A 45 6.96 -9.41 -5.99
C ASP A 45 5.53 -8.99 -6.37
N GLU A 46 4.99 -9.67 -7.38
CA GLU A 46 3.64 -9.40 -7.90
C GLU A 46 2.56 -9.79 -6.89
N GLN A 47 2.75 -10.87 -6.14
CA GLN A 47 1.81 -11.34 -5.13
C GLN A 47 1.64 -10.33 -4.00
N GLN A 48 2.73 -9.68 -3.56
CA GLN A 48 2.70 -8.59 -2.60
C GLN A 48 1.95 -7.38 -3.17
N ALA A 49 2.16 -7.05 -4.44
CA ALA A 49 1.43 -5.95 -5.08
C ALA A 49 -0.08 -6.21 -5.11
N ILE A 50 -0.50 -7.45 -5.38
CA ILE A 50 -1.91 -7.86 -5.36
C ILE A 50 -2.48 -7.78 -3.94
N ARG A 51 -1.80 -8.34 -2.94
CA ARG A 51 -2.25 -8.28 -1.53
C ARG A 51 -2.43 -6.83 -1.06
N LEU A 52 -1.49 -5.95 -1.39
CA LEU A 52 -1.56 -4.53 -1.02
C LEU A 52 -2.64 -3.76 -1.80
N ASP A 53 -2.86 -4.07 -3.09
CA ASP A 53 -3.96 -3.49 -3.88
C ASP A 53 -5.30 -3.83 -3.22
N GLU A 54 -5.53 -5.09 -2.84
CA GLU A 54 -6.75 -5.53 -2.17
C GLU A 54 -6.90 -4.92 -0.76
N ALA A 55 -5.82 -4.90 0.02
CA ALA A 55 -5.83 -4.36 1.38
C ALA A 55 -6.18 -2.87 1.42
N LEU A 56 -5.61 -2.06 0.52
CA LEU A 56 -5.82 -0.61 0.48
C LEU A 56 -7.26 -0.20 0.14
N TRP A 57 -8.06 -1.10 -0.44
CA TRP A 57 -9.50 -0.87 -0.64
C TRP A 57 -10.31 -0.94 0.66
N SER A 58 -9.82 -1.71 1.65
CA SER A 58 -10.54 -1.98 2.90
C SER A 58 -9.89 -1.35 4.13
N ARG A 59 -8.64 -0.88 4.02
CA ARG A 59 -7.86 -0.35 5.13
C ARG A 59 -7.28 1.04 4.82
N PRO A 60 -7.48 2.03 5.71
CA PRO A 60 -8.28 1.96 6.94
C PRO A 60 -9.79 1.98 6.66
N PRO A 61 -10.62 1.36 7.51
CA PRO A 61 -12.04 1.07 7.24
C PRO A 61 -12.93 2.30 6.96
N GLU A 62 -12.49 3.48 7.39
CA GLU A 62 -13.20 4.76 7.19
C GLU A 62 -12.54 5.64 6.10
N SER A 63 -11.70 5.05 5.24
CA SER A 63 -10.89 5.81 4.29
C SER A 63 -10.92 5.19 2.91
N PHE A 64 -11.37 5.99 1.94
CA PHE A 64 -11.12 5.72 0.54
C PHE A 64 -9.71 6.20 0.15
N VAL A 65 -8.83 5.30 -0.28
CA VAL A 65 -7.52 5.64 -0.84
C VAL A 65 -7.54 5.28 -2.33
N PRO A 66 -7.55 6.25 -3.26
CA PRO A 66 -7.54 5.96 -4.68
C PRO A 66 -6.19 5.35 -5.08
N ILE A 67 -6.23 4.08 -5.46
CA ILE A 67 -5.06 3.30 -5.85
C ILE A 67 -5.21 2.73 -7.26
N ILE A 68 -4.08 2.46 -7.89
CA ILE A 68 -4.04 1.76 -9.18
C ILE A 68 -2.82 0.85 -9.24
N TRP A 69 -3.08 -0.46 -9.31
CA TRP A 69 -2.03 -1.41 -9.66
C TRP A 69 -1.66 -1.27 -11.15
N ARG A 70 -0.38 -1.00 -11.42
CA ARG A 70 0.11 -0.70 -12.77
C ARG A 70 -0.06 -1.85 -13.76
N ALA A 71 -0.01 -3.12 -13.33
CA ALA A 71 -0.23 -4.23 -14.26
C ALA A 71 -1.71 -4.33 -14.66
N LYS A 72 -2.64 -4.21 -13.70
CA LYS A 72 -4.09 -4.08 -13.94
C LYS A 72 -4.42 -2.97 -14.94
N ALA A 73 -3.77 -1.82 -14.78
CA ALA A 73 -3.94 -0.68 -15.69
C ALA A 73 -3.47 -1.00 -17.12
N ARG A 74 -2.37 -1.74 -17.28
CA ARG A 74 -1.86 -2.15 -18.60
C ARG A 74 -2.75 -3.21 -19.26
N GLU A 75 -3.33 -4.13 -18.49
CA GLU A 75 -4.27 -5.11 -19.02
C GLU A 75 -5.59 -4.47 -19.46
N ALA A 76 -6.13 -3.53 -18.67
CA ALA A 76 -7.33 -2.79 -19.04
C ALA A 76 -7.14 -1.94 -20.31
N ALA A 77 -5.96 -1.35 -20.50
CA ALA A 77 -5.63 -0.55 -21.68
C ALA A 77 -5.36 -1.38 -22.96
N ARG A 78 -5.33 -2.71 -22.87
CA ARG A 78 -5.16 -3.62 -24.01
C ARG A 78 -6.49 -4.16 -24.54
N ARG A 79 -7.62 -3.84 -23.90
CA ARG A 79 -8.98 -4.16 -24.36
C ARG A 79 -9.60 -2.96 -25.05
#